data_AF-A0A3E2CRY1-F1
#
_entry.id   AF-A0A3E2CRY1-F1
#
_cell.length_a   1.000
_cell.length_b   1.000
_cell.length_c   1.000
_cell.angle_alpha   90.00
_cell.angle_beta   90.00
_cell.angle_gamma   90.00
#
_symmetry.space_group_name_H-M   'P 1'
#
loop_
_entity.id
_entity.type
_entity.pdbx_description
1 polymer ?
#
loop_
_entity_poly.entity_id
_entity_poly.type
_entity_poly.pdbx_seq_one_letter_code
_entity_poly.pdbx_strand_id
1 'polypeptide(L)'
;MSEDTALQALFDGTLRNSSGNVTNALLVYGAPNTGKTQFAVRAAISGYKRWSHNVTAMAVQNRVLASKIDNIIIRQIGVSKQSRPVGTLASLAFTIISACCKLKNNPSPKLLNGAEQDSLLRKVLRAHIEHVMRGDNGDCNICALFKDYFETSQWVVPLTCAVSAASVPSAPSATPVAQAASSSPEFLADRFDINNAFMHQLRDMLARLDELGISDFESENSVLRALSDEQSYANNSDILQTSVLIKRRLTQWRLAFALRAEYRKIIADTYKSSFRLDASQLLVEGAKSARELGEHGLVNSSEIPALLVVDDYQDITLAGLSFIETLSKIGTRLVLLANPDESVQSFRGAYPDYAISAALDELNAAEQTLEYTGLADSCENSSDDSADSSKNYSA
;
A
#
# COMPACT_ATOMS: atom_id res chain seq x y z
N MET A 1 32.77 -3.58 8.39
CA MET A 1 32.98 -3.79 6.94
C MET A 1 32.83 -2.43 6.27
N SER A 2 33.68 -2.06 5.29
CA SER A 2 33.43 -0.80 4.57
C SER A 2 32.10 -0.89 3.82
N GLU A 3 31.42 0.25 3.61
CA GLU A 3 30.10 0.32 2.98
C GLU A 3 30.00 -0.46 1.67
N ASP A 4 31.04 -0.35 0.84
CA ASP A 4 31.10 -1.02 -0.45
C ASP A 4 31.34 -2.54 -0.34
N THR A 5 31.93 -3.03 0.76
CA THR A 5 32.25 -4.46 0.92
C THR A 5 30.99 -5.31 1.06
N ALA A 6 30.01 -4.86 1.86
CA ALA A 6 28.76 -5.60 2.06
C ALA A 6 27.92 -5.62 0.79
N LEU A 7 27.86 -4.49 0.07
CA LEU A 7 27.16 -4.41 -1.21
C LEU A 7 27.79 -5.33 -2.28
N GLN A 8 29.12 -5.39 -2.36
CA GLN A 8 29.79 -6.32 -3.26
C GLN A 8 29.54 -7.77 -2.86
N ALA A 9 29.61 -8.10 -1.56
CA ALA A 9 29.30 -9.44 -1.08
C ALA A 9 27.85 -9.85 -1.40
N LEU A 10 26.89 -8.91 -1.35
CA LEU A 10 25.50 -9.15 -1.77
C LEU A 10 25.44 -9.52 -3.26
N PHE A 11 26.13 -8.76 -4.10
CA PHE A 11 26.12 -8.96 -5.54
C PHE A 11 26.77 -10.28 -5.94
N ASP A 12 27.85 -10.65 -5.25
CA ASP A 12 28.56 -11.91 -5.46
C ASP A 12 27.86 -13.12 -4.81
N GLY A 13 26.80 -12.89 -4.02
CA GLY A 13 26.06 -13.95 -3.32
C GLY A 13 26.84 -14.59 -2.17
N THR A 14 27.78 -13.84 -1.59
CA THR A 14 28.64 -14.26 -0.48
C THR A 14 28.33 -13.52 0.82
N LEU A 15 27.38 -12.58 0.80
CA LEU A 15 26.92 -11.85 1.98
C LEU A 15 26.41 -12.83 3.04
N ARG A 16 26.84 -12.61 4.29
CA ARG A 16 26.42 -13.42 5.43
C ARG A 16 25.70 -12.55 6.45
N ASN A 17 24.65 -13.09 7.04
CA ASN A 17 23.93 -12.45 8.13
C ASN A 17 24.66 -12.63 9.48
N SER A 18 24.08 -12.10 10.56
CA SER A 18 24.62 -12.19 11.93
C SER A 18 24.82 -13.63 12.42
N SER A 19 24.03 -14.58 11.92
CA SER A 19 24.16 -16.02 12.20
C SER A 19 25.20 -16.73 11.32
N GLY A 20 25.87 -16.01 10.42
CA GLY A 20 26.86 -16.56 9.49
C GLY A 20 26.27 -17.28 8.27
N ASN A 21 24.95 -17.28 8.09
CA ASN A 21 24.28 -17.88 6.94
C ASN A 21 24.35 -16.96 5.73
N VAL A 22 24.48 -17.54 4.53
CA VAL A 22 24.44 -16.76 3.29
C VAL A 22 23.04 -16.17 3.11
N THR A 23 22.97 -14.89 2.74
CA THR A 23 21.72 -14.16 2.55
C THR A 23 21.74 -13.32 1.28
N ASN A 24 20.56 -13.07 0.73
CA ASN A 24 20.32 -12.19 -0.42
C ASN A 24 19.70 -10.85 0.00
N ALA A 25 19.63 -10.53 1.29
CA ALA A 25 19.10 -9.29 1.80
C ALA A 25 20.14 -8.54 2.65
N LEU A 26 20.24 -7.23 2.43
CA LEU A 26 21.05 -6.30 3.21
C LEU A 26 20.12 -5.23 3.80
N LEU A 27 20.05 -5.15 5.13
CA LEU A 27 19.35 -4.09 5.86
C LEU A 27 20.36 -3.03 6.29
N VAL A 28 20.12 -1.80 5.83
CA VAL A 28 21.01 -0.66 6.05
C VAL A 28 20.29 0.34 6.94
N TYR A 29 20.80 0.50 8.16
CA TYR A 29 20.35 1.50 9.11
C TYR A 29 21.10 2.81 8.92
N GLY A 30 20.48 3.91 9.31
CA GLY A 30 21.16 5.18 9.46
C GLY A 30 20.28 6.22 10.14
N ALA A 31 20.85 7.00 11.05
CA ALA A 31 20.15 8.14 11.64
C ALA A 31 19.72 9.16 10.55
N PRO A 32 18.88 10.15 10.89
CA PRO A 32 18.55 11.23 9.96
C PRO A 32 19.82 11.87 9.36
N ASN A 33 19.82 12.17 8.06
CA ASN A 33 20.94 12.80 7.34
C ASN A 33 22.29 12.03 7.31
N THR A 34 22.31 10.73 7.58
CA THR A 34 23.52 9.88 7.44
C THR A 34 23.84 9.47 6.00
N GLY A 35 23.05 9.91 5.02
CA GLY A 35 23.27 9.57 3.61
C GLY A 35 22.59 8.27 3.15
N LYS A 36 21.56 7.78 3.86
CA LYS A 36 20.74 6.62 3.44
C LYS A 36 20.34 6.68 1.96
N THR A 37 19.59 7.70 1.55
CA THR A 37 19.18 7.84 0.13
C THR A 37 20.38 7.90 -0.83
N GLN A 38 21.51 8.50 -0.43
CA GLN A 38 22.73 8.50 -1.25
C GLN A 38 23.32 7.09 -1.38
N PHE A 39 23.30 6.29 -0.31
CA PHE A 39 23.64 4.86 -0.35
C PHE A 39 22.68 4.10 -1.28
N ALA A 40 21.37 4.32 -1.20
CA ALA A 40 20.38 3.68 -2.06
C ALA A 40 20.67 3.94 -3.55
N VAL A 41 20.94 5.20 -3.90
CA VAL A 41 21.28 5.61 -5.27
C VAL A 41 22.58 4.94 -5.74
N ARG A 42 23.63 4.95 -4.91
CA ARG A 42 24.89 4.24 -5.21
C ARG A 42 24.66 2.74 -5.42
N ALA A 43 23.88 2.10 -4.55
CA ALA A 43 23.55 0.68 -4.66
C ALA A 43 22.82 0.37 -5.97
N ALA A 44 21.83 1.20 -6.34
CA ALA A 44 21.09 1.05 -7.59
C ALA A 44 22.02 1.20 -8.81
N ILE A 45 22.88 2.22 -8.85
CA ILE A 45 23.83 2.44 -9.96
C ILE A 45 24.82 1.28 -10.07
N SER A 46 25.35 0.80 -8.94
CA SER A 46 26.25 -0.35 -8.92
C SER A 46 25.55 -1.61 -9.43
N GLY A 47 24.27 -1.80 -9.10
CA GLY A 47 23.42 -2.86 -9.65
C GLY A 47 23.26 -2.76 -11.17
N TYR A 48 22.93 -1.57 -11.70
CA TYR A 48 22.82 -1.33 -13.15
C TYR A 48 24.12 -1.63 -13.90
N LYS A 49 25.27 -1.29 -13.31
CA LYS A 49 26.59 -1.58 -13.89
C LYS A 49 26.89 -3.08 -13.87
N ARG A 50 26.49 -3.79 -12.81
CA ARG A 50 26.74 -5.24 -12.63
C ARG A 50 25.86 -6.09 -13.54
N TRP A 51 24.57 -5.79 -13.63
CA TRP A 51 23.60 -6.56 -14.39
C TRP A 51 23.06 -5.76 -15.58
N SER A 52 23.86 -5.62 -16.63
CA SER A 52 23.51 -4.85 -17.84
C SER A 52 22.32 -5.40 -18.64
N HIS A 53 21.93 -6.66 -18.41
CA HIS A 53 20.83 -7.35 -19.10
C HIS A 53 19.62 -7.65 -18.20
N ASN A 54 19.76 -7.54 -16.87
CA ASN A 54 18.67 -7.80 -15.94
C ASN A 54 18.13 -6.48 -15.38
N VAL A 55 16.94 -6.53 -14.82
CA VAL A 55 16.33 -5.37 -14.18
C VAL A 55 17.00 -5.13 -12.84
N THR A 56 17.64 -3.98 -12.67
CA THR A 56 17.74 -3.39 -11.33
C THR A 56 16.50 -2.52 -11.14
N ALA A 57 15.98 -2.44 -9.93
CA ALA A 57 14.86 -1.57 -9.60
C ALA A 57 15.15 -0.83 -8.29
N MET A 58 14.77 0.44 -8.23
CA MET A 58 14.77 1.20 -6.98
C MET A 58 13.34 1.65 -6.67
N ALA A 59 12.88 1.34 -5.46
CA ALA A 59 11.58 1.72 -4.95
C ALA A 59 11.74 2.84 -3.91
N VAL A 60 10.94 3.88 -4.07
CA VAL A 60 10.81 4.99 -3.11
C VAL A 60 9.34 5.27 -2.81
N GLN A 61 9.07 6.07 -1.78
CA GLN A 61 7.71 6.27 -1.27
C GLN A 61 6.74 6.88 -2.28
N ASN A 62 7.20 7.84 -3.10
CA ASN A 62 6.30 8.59 -3.97
C ASN A 62 6.89 8.90 -5.35
N ARG A 63 5.98 9.14 -6.30
CA ARG A 63 6.31 9.39 -7.71
C ARG A 63 7.19 10.63 -7.96
N VAL A 64 7.12 11.63 -7.09
CA VAL A 64 7.89 12.88 -7.25
C VAL A 64 9.34 12.63 -6.88
N LEU A 65 9.59 11.97 -5.75
CA LEU A 65 10.92 11.51 -5.37
C LEU A 65 11.48 10.53 -6.39
N ALA A 66 10.66 9.57 -6.85
CA ALA A 66 11.06 8.64 -7.89
C ALA A 66 11.57 9.38 -9.12
N SER A 67 10.80 10.33 -9.65
CA SER A 67 11.20 11.11 -10.83
C SER A 67 12.48 11.94 -10.62
N LYS A 68 12.73 12.45 -9.40
CA LYS A 68 13.96 13.18 -9.10
C LYS A 68 15.18 12.25 -9.12
N ILE A 69 15.09 11.12 -8.43
CA ILE A 69 16.19 10.15 -8.34
C ILE A 69 16.42 9.46 -9.69
N ASP A 70 15.36 9.17 -10.43
CA ASP A 70 15.40 8.62 -11.79
C ASP A 70 16.31 9.47 -12.70
N ASN A 71 16.13 10.79 -12.67
CA ASN A 71 16.98 11.73 -13.44
C ASN A 71 18.46 11.69 -13.02
N ILE A 72 18.76 11.48 -11.74
CA ILE A 72 20.13 11.38 -11.24
C ILE A 72 20.77 10.09 -11.78
N ILE A 73 20.07 8.96 -11.64
CA ILE A 73 20.55 7.65 -12.07
C ILE A 73 20.75 7.64 -13.58
N ILE A 74 19.75 8.08 -14.37
CA ILE A 74 19.80 8.10 -15.84
C ILE A 74 21.01 8.91 -16.34
N ARG A 75 21.29 10.07 -15.74
CA ARG A 75 22.45 10.89 -16.12
C ARG A 75 23.78 10.19 -15.88
N GLN A 76 23.89 9.35 -14.85
CA GLN A 76 25.13 8.66 -14.51
C GLN A 76 25.32 7.33 -15.26
N ILE A 77 24.24 6.63 -15.60
CA ILE A 77 24.32 5.39 -16.40
C ILE A 77 24.39 5.67 -17.92
N GLY A 78 23.93 6.85 -18.36
CA GLY A 78 24.00 7.31 -19.76
C GLY A 78 22.96 6.67 -20.68
N VAL A 79 22.98 5.34 -20.85
CA VAL A 79 22.04 4.59 -21.69
C VAL A 79 21.34 3.53 -20.86
N SER A 80 20.05 3.78 -20.55
CA SER A 80 19.19 2.77 -19.94
C SER A 80 18.37 2.07 -21.01
N LYS A 81 18.39 0.73 -21.04
CA LYS A 81 17.41 -0.06 -21.83
C LYS A 81 16.03 -0.08 -21.17
N GLN A 82 15.94 0.32 -19.90
CA GLN A 82 14.69 0.43 -19.17
C GLN A 82 14.17 1.86 -19.22
N SER A 83 12.86 2.02 -19.40
CA SER A 83 12.25 3.34 -19.47
C SER A 83 12.31 4.12 -18.16
N ARG A 84 12.30 3.43 -17.00
CA ARG A 84 12.34 4.04 -15.65
C ARG A 84 13.02 3.14 -14.63
N PRO A 85 14.30 3.39 -14.30
CA PRO A 85 15.03 2.65 -13.26
C PRO A 85 14.47 2.84 -11.83
N VAL A 86 13.74 3.93 -11.57
CA VAL A 86 13.19 4.26 -10.25
C VAL A 86 11.67 4.38 -10.29
N GLY A 87 11.00 3.78 -9.30
CA GLY A 87 9.56 3.81 -9.17
C GLY A 87 9.11 3.67 -7.72
N THR A 88 7.83 3.33 -7.54
CA THR A 88 7.28 2.87 -6.26
C THR A 88 7.16 1.34 -6.28
N LEU A 89 7.05 0.70 -5.12
CA LEU A 89 6.78 -0.76 -5.05
C LEU A 89 5.51 -1.14 -5.86
N ALA A 90 4.47 -0.31 -5.80
CA ALA A 90 3.25 -0.53 -6.58
C ALA A 90 3.48 -0.48 -8.10
N SER A 91 4.39 0.38 -8.58
CA SER A 91 4.73 0.44 -10.01
C SER A 91 5.55 -0.77 -10.48
N LEU A 92 6.43 -1.30 -9.62
CA LEU A 92 7.14 -2.55 -9.87
C LEU A 92 6.15 -3.72 -9.90
N ALA A 93 5.26 -3.81 -8.92
CA ALA A 93 4.21 -4.81 -8.87
C ALA A 93 3.34 -4.78 -10.14
N PHE A 94 2.90 -3.60 -10.59
CA PHE A 94 2.15 -3.46 -11.84
C PHE A 94 2.92 -3.96 -13.08
N THR A 95 4.24 -3.75 -13.12
CA THR A 95 5.10 -4.25 -14.20
C THR A 95 5.15 -5.77 -14.20
N ILE A 96 5.32 -6.39 -13.03
CA ILE A 96 5.34 -7.84 -12.85
C ILE A 96 3.97 -8.46 -13.18
N ILE A 97 2.87 -7.84 -12.73
CA ILE A 97 1.51 -8.27 -13.08
C ILE A 97 1.33 -8.24 -14.61
N SER A 98 1.75 -7.15 -15.26
CA SER A 98 1.66 -7.00 -16.71
C SER A 98 2.43 -8.10 -17.45
N ALA A 99 3.59 -8.49 -16.93
CA ALA A 99 4.39 -9.60 -17.46
C ALA A 99 3.68 -10.95 -17.31
N CYS A 100 3.13 -11.22 -16.13
CA CYS A 100 2.35 -12.44 -15.88
C CYS A 100 1.10 -12.53 -16.78
N CYS A 101 0.37 -11.42 -16.95
CA CYS A 101 -0.77 -11.38 -17.88
C CYS A 101 -0.35 -11.70 -19.32
N LYS A 102 0.79 -11.17 -19.78
CA LYS A 102 1.33 -11.48 -21.11
C LYS A 102 1.67 -12.96 -21.26
N LEU A 103 2.34 -13.56 -20.26
CA LEU A 103 2.66 -14.99 -20.27
C LEU A 103 1.41 -15.86 -20.37
N LYS A 104 0.33 -15.47 -19.70
CA LYS A 104 -0.96 -16.17 -19.72
C LYS A 104 -1.83 -15.88 -20.93
N ASN A 105 -1.42 -14.99 -21.84
CA ASN A 105 -2.28 -14.44 -22.89
C ASN A 105 -3.58 -13.80 -22.36
N ASN A 106 -3.52 -13.22 -21.15
CA ASN A 106 -4.60 -12.48 -20.51
C ASN A 106 -4.61 -11.00 -20.93
N PRO A 107 -5.75 -10.29 -20.85
CA PRO A 107 -5.81 -8.86 -21.14
C PRO A 107 -4.88 -8.08 -20.20
N SER A 108 -4.23 -7.04 -20.73
CA SER A 108 -3.30 -6.22 -19.94
C SER A 108 -4.02 -5.57 -18.74
N PRO A 109 -3.36 -5.51 -17.56
CA PRO A 109 -3.95 -4.91 -16.38
C PRO A 109 -4.18 -3.41 -16.60
N LYS A 110 -5.26 -2.90 -16.00
CA LYS A 110 -5.58 -1.47 -15.98
C LYS A 110 -5.95 -1.05 -14.57
N LEU A 111 -5.39 0.06 -14.13
CA LEU A 111 -5.71 0.64 -12.84
C LEU A 111 -7.11 1.25 -12.85
N LEU A 112 -7.86 1.01 -11.77
CA LEU A 112 -9.04 1.77 -11.40
C LEU A 112 -8.55 3.00 -10.64
N ASN A 113 -8.90 4.18 -11.14
CA ASN A 113 -8.60 5.41 -10.41
C ASN A 113 -9.58 5.59 -9.24
N GLY A 114 -9.24 6.48 -8.29
CA GLY A 114 -10.05 6.68 -7.08
C GLY A 114 -11.47 7.17 -7.34
N ALA A 115 -11.69 7.95 -8.41
CA ALA A 115 -13.02 8.44 -8.77
C ALA A 115 -13.89 7.34 -9.40
N GLU A 116 -13.30 6.51 -10.27
CA GLU A 116 -13.95 5.32 -10.81
C GLU A 116 -14.32 4.34 -9.70
N GLN A 117 -13.40 4.07 -8.77
CA GLN A 117 -13.66 3.24 -7.60
C GLN A 117 -14.79 3.81 -6.74
N ASP A 118 -14.78 5.12 -6.47
CA ASP A 118 -15.84 5.78 -5.70
C ASP A 118 -17.21 5.64 -6.39
N SER A 119 -17.27 5.88 -7.70
CA SER A 119 -18.49 5.73 -8.49
C SER A 119 -19.06 4.31 -8.43
N LEU A 120 -18.19 3.29 -8.54
CA LEU A 120 -18.59 1.89 -8.45
C LEU A 120 -19.11 1.53 -7.05
N LEU A 121 -18.45 2.00 -5.99
CA LEU A 121 -18.91 1.79 -4.62
C LEU A 121 -20.25 2.51 -4.35
N ARG A 122 -20.44 3.73 -4.85
CA ARG A 122 -21.73 4.42 -4.76
C ARG A 122 -22.83 3.66 -5.48
N LYS A 123 -22.52 3.05 -6.62
CA LYS A 123 -23.46 2.21 -7.36
C LYS A 123 -23.91 1.00 -6.53
N VAL A 124 -22.99 0.34 -5.80
CA VAL A 124 -23.35 -0.74 -4.84
C VAL A 124 -24.34 -0.22 -3.81
N LEU A 125 -24.02 0.88 -3.13
CA LEU A 125 -24.85 1.42 -2.06
C LEU A 125 -26.23 1.90 -2.57
N ARG A 126 -26.27 2.53 -3.74
CA ARG A 126 -27.52 3.02 -4.35
C ARG A 126 -28.48 1.88 -4.65
N ALA A 127 -28.01 0.70 -5.06
CA ALA A 127 -28.87 -0.47 -5.25
C ALA A 127 -29.63 -0.85 -3.96
N HIS A 128 -28.96 -0.79 -2.79
CA HIS A 128 -29.59 -1.08 -1.50
C HIS A 128 -30.52 0.03 -1.02
N ILE A 129 -30.21 1.29 -1.35
CA ILE A 129 -31.13 2.42 -1.10
C ILE A 129 -32.42 2.22 -1.91
N GLU A 130 -32.30 1.81 -3.18
CA GLU A 130 -33.46 1.52 -4.03
C GLU A 130 -34.32 0.37 -3.51
N HIS A 131 -33.73 -0.69 -2.93
CA HIS A 131 -34.50 -1.75 -2.26
C HIS A 131 -35.42 -1.17 -1.16
N VAL A 132 -34.90 -0.26 -0.33
CA VAL A 132 -35.68 0.37 0.74
C VAL A 132 -36.76 1.29 0.18
N MET A 133 -36.46 2.06 -0.87
CA MET A 133 -37.43 2.98 -1.48
C MET A 133 -38.58 2.25 -2.17
N ARG A 134 -38.33 1.07 -2.75
CA ARG A 134 -39.36 0.21 -3.36
C ARG A 134 -40.14 -0.60 -2.32
N GLY A 135 -39.61 -0.77 -1.12
CA GLY A 135 -40.19 -1.63 -0.07
C GLY A 135 -39.81 -3.11 -0.21
N ASP A 136 -38.84 -3.44 -1.07
CA ASP A 136 -38.40 -4.80 -1.39
C ASP A 136 -37.18 -5.23 -0.54
N ASN A 137 -36.83 -4.47 0.50
CA ASN A 137 -35.64 -4.71 1.33
C ASN A 137 -35.78 -5.88 2.31
N GLY A 138 -36.94 -6.55 2.37
CA GLY A 138 -37.22 -7.68 3.27
C GLY A 138 -36.37 -8.92 3.00
N ASP A 139 -36.09 -9.20 1.71
CA ASP A 139 -35.32 -10.37 1.29
C ASP A 139 -33.83 -10.06 1.07
N CYS A 140 -33.39 -8.82 1.30
CA CYS A 140 -32.02 -8.39 1.07
C CYS A 140 -31.16 -8.49 2.34
N ASN A 141 -30.21 -9.43 2.36
CA ASN A 141 -29.27 -9.63 3.47
C ASN A 141 -28.43 -8.36 3.79
N ILE A 142 -28.00 -7.61 2.78
CA ILE A 142 -27.20 -6.39 3.00
C ILE A 142 -28.06 -5.27 3.61
N CYS A 143 -29.32 -5.12 3.19
CA CYS A 143 -30.23 -4.18 3.84
C CYS A 143 -30.49 -4.56 5.31
N ALA A 144 -30.57 -5.85 5.64
CA ALA A 144 -30.64 -6.32 7.02
C ALA A 144 -29.37 -5.97 7.81
N LEU A 145 -28.18 -6.18 7.23
CA LEU A 145 -26.91 -5.79 7.85
C LEU A 145 -26.78 -4.27 8.06
N PHE A 146 -27.29 -3.44 7.14
CA PHE A 146 -27.35 -1.99 7.34
C PHE A 146 -28.28 -1.60 8.48
N LYS A 147 -29.46 -2.22 8.57
CA LYS A 147 -30.38 -2.03 9.69
C LYS A 147 -29.73 -2.38 11.02
N ASP A 148 -28.98 -3.48 11.07
CA ASP A 148 -28.25 -3.91 12.27
C ASP A 148 -27.07 -2.98 12.58
N TYR A 149 -26.35 -2.49 11.56
CA TYR A 149 -25.20 -1.59 11.73
C TYR A 149 -25.60 -0.21 12.27
N PHE A 150 -26.69 0.36 11.74
CA PHE A 150 -27.20 1.68 12.16
C PHE A 150 -28.19 1.60 13.32
N GLU A 151 -28.59 0.39 13.74
CA GLU A 151 -29.60 0.13 14.77
C GLU A 151 -30.95 0.84 14.50
N THR A 152 -31.28 1.07 13.22
CA THR A 152 -32.53 1.72 12.80
C THR A 152 -33.05 1.15 11.49
N SER A 153 -34.38 1.05 11.36
CA SER A 153 -35.04 0.72 10.10
C SER A 153 -34.91 1.82 9.05
N GLN A 154 -34.66 3.06 9.46
CA GLN A 154 -34.45 4.22 8.58
C GLN A 154 -32.95 4.45 8.31
N TRP A 155 -32.18 3.39 8.13
CA TRP A 155 -30.72 3.44 7.96
C TRP A 155 -30.24 4.23 6.73
N VAL A 156 -31.12 4.47 5.76
CA VAL A 156 -30.81 5.33 4.60
C VAL A 156 -30.49 6.76 5.06
N VAL A 157 -31.22 7.31 6.04
CA VAL A 157 -31.04 8.70 6.51
C VAL A 157 -29.62 9.00 7.01
N PRO A 158 -29.03 8.21 7.94
CA PRO A 158 -27.65 8.43 8.37
C PRO A 158 -26.61 8.15 7.28
N LEU A 159 -26.94 7.34 6.26
CA LEU A 159 -26.05 7.04 5.14
C LEU A 159 -26.00 8.18 4.10
N THR A 160 -27.14 8.85 3.84
CA THR A 160 -27.30 9.76 2.70
C THR A 160 -27.27 11.24 3.07
N CYS A 161 -26.67 11.61 4.21
CA CYS A 161 -26.61 12.99 4.73
C CYS A 161 -27.86 13.79 4.34
N ALA A 162 -29.01 13.51 4.97
CA ALA A 162 -30.17 14.36 4.74
C ALA A 162 -29.73 15.81 5.02
N VAL A 163 -29.67 16.63 3.97
CA VAL A 163 -29.67 18.08 4.12
C VAL A 163 -30.82 18.35 5.06
N SER A 164 -30.51 18.86 6.26
CA SER A 164 -31.54 19.29 7.19
C SER A 164 -32.58 20.05 6.38
N ALA A 165 -33.84 19.63 6.48
CA ALA A 165 -34.99 20.35 5.97
C ALA A 165 -35.18 21.68 6.75
N ALA A 166 -34.13 22.48 6.84
CA ALA A 166 -33.99 23.70 7.61
C ALA A 166 -33.42 24.81 6.71
N SER A 167 -34.03 24.98 5.54
CA SER A 167 -34.00 26.22 4.77
C SER A 167 -35.30 26.37 3.97
N VAL A 168 -36.43 26.22 4.67
CA VAL A 168 -37.70 26.77 4.18
C VAL A 168 -37.84 28.16 4.81
N PRO A 169 -37.86 29.27 4.02
CA PRO A 169 -38.33 30.52 4.55
C PRO A 169 -39.83 30.37 4.81
N SER A 170 -40.21 30.49 6.07
CA SER A 170 -41.57 30.47 6.56
C SER A 170 -42.37 31.66 6.03
N ALA A 171 -43.48 31.39 5.33
CA ALA A 171 -44.65 32.28 5.21
C ALA A 171 -45.90 31.47 4.83
N PRO A 172 -47.12 31.92 5.20
CA PRO A 172 -48.13 31.03 5.74
C PRO A 172 -49.22 30.59 4.76
N SER A 173 -49.80 29.42 5.07
CA SER A 173 -51.19 29.01 4.85
C SER A 173 -51.79 29.11 3.44
N ALA A 174 -51.83 27.97 2.75
CA ALA A 174 -52.97 27.57 1.91
C ALA A 174 -53.07 26.02 1.86
N THR A 175 -54.31 25.53 1.91
CA THR A 175 -54.83 24.17 2.01
C THR A 175 -54.19 23.10 1.09
N PRO A 176 -54.19 21.80 1.47
CA PRO A 176 -53.56 20.77 0.66
C PRO A 176 -54.50 20.34 -0.47
N VAL A 177 -54.08 20.53 -1.72
CA VAL A 177 -54.64 19.82 -2.87
C VAL A 177 -53.70 18.66 -3.19
N ALA A 178 -54.25 17.44 -3.12
CA ALA A 178 -53.59 16.22 -3.52
C ALA A 178 -53.20 16.30 -5.00
N GLN A 179 -51.89 16.33 -5.27
CA GLN A 179 -51.32 15.94 -6.55
C GLN A 179 -50.25 14.88 -6.29
N ALA A 180 -50.68 13.63 -6.40
CA ALA A 180 -49.82 12.49 -6.61
C ALA A 180 -49.15 12.68 -7.98
N ALA A 181 -47.94 13.25 -7.99
CA ALA A 181 -47.06 13.20 -9.14
C ALA A 181 -46.25 11.91 -9.04
N SER A 182 -46.58 10.96 -9.92
CA SER A 182 -45.80 9.77 -10.24
C SER A 182 -44.37 10.17 -10.57
N SER A 183 -43.48 10.05 -9.59
CA SER A 183 -42.03 10.12 -9.82
C SER A 183 -41.51 8.70 -9.84
N SER A 184 -40.98 8.30 -11.00
CA SER A 184 -40.37 7.00 -11.21
C SER A 184 -39.30 6.74 -10.13
N PRO A 185 -39.17 5.51 -9.59
CA PRO A 185 -38.20 5.19 -8.53
C PRO A 185 -36.75 5.61 -8.85
N GLU A 186 -36.38 5.59 -10.14
CA GLU A 186 -35.06 5.99 -10.65
C GLU A 186 -34.73 7.47 -10.38
N PHE A 187 -35.71 8.38 -10.34
CA PHE A 187 -35.47 9.81 -10.10
C PHE A 187 -35.33 10.20 -8.63
N LEU A 188 -35.79 9.35 -7.69
CA LEU A 188 -35.67 9.61 -6.25
C LEU A 188 -34.33 9.14 -5.69
N ALA A 189 -33.77 8.05 -6.22
CA ALA A 189 -32.45 7.54 -5.81
C ALA A 189 -31.29 8.50 -6.17
N ASP A 190 -31.51 9.42 -7.11
CA ASP A 190 -30.52 10.42 -7.50
C ASP A 190 -30.50 11.66 -6.59
N ARG A 191 -31.52 11.82 -5.71
CA ARG A 191 -31.57 12.92 -4.72
C ARG A 191 -30.79 12.65 -3.44
N PHE A 192 -30.44 11.39 -3.17
CA PHE A 192 -29.74 11.01 -1.96
C PHE A 192 -28.25 10.89 -2.23
N ASP A 193 -27.50 11.95 -1.92
CA ASP A 193 -26.05 11.91 -2.01
C ASP A 193 -25.49 11.11 -0.83
N ILE A 194 -24.74 10.06 -1.12
CA ILE A 194 -24.15 9.21 -0.10
C ILE A 194 -23.06 9.99 0.62
N ASN A 195 -23.04 9.90 1.95
CA ASN A 195 -22.06 10.57 2.80
C ASN A 195 -20.63 10.22 2.38
N ASN A 196 -19.87 11.25 1.97
CA ASN A 196 -18.46 11.11 1.58
C ASN A 196 -17.60 10.48 2.68
N ALA A 197 -17.84 10.81 3.95
CA ALA A 197 -17.07 10.26 5.07
C ALA A 197 -17.25 8.74 5.17
N PHE A 198 -18.48 8.24 5.00
CA PHE A 198 -18.76 6.81 4.97
C PHE A 198 -18.05 6.13 3.78
N MET A 199 -18.08 6.75 2.60
CA MET A 199 -17.40 6.24 1.41
C MET A 199 -15.88 6.13 1.60
N HIS A 200 -15.27 7.14 2.21
CA HIS A 200 -13.84 7.11 2.55
C HIS A 200 -13.52 5.98 3.53
N GLN A 201 -14.30 5.85 4.61
CA GLN A 201 -14.10 4.78 5.59
C GLN A 201 -14.28 3.39 4.98
N LEU A 202 -15.31 3.19 4.15
CA LEU A 202 -15.53 1.93 3.47
C LEU A 202 -14.34 1.59 2.56
N ARG A 203 -13.89 2.54 1.73
CA ARG A 203 -12.73 2.34 0.85
C ARG A 203 -11.47 1.99 1.63
N ASP A 204 -11.22 2.68 2.73
CA ASP A 204 -10.07 2.41 3.59
C ASP A 204 -10.17 1.01 4.21
N MET A 205 -11.35 0.60 4.68
CA MET A 205 -11.58 -0.78 5.16
C MET A 205 -11.31 -1.82 4.07
N LEU A 206 -11.82 -1.61 2.85
CA LEU A 206 -11.59 -2.54 1.74
C LEU A 206 -10.11 -2.66 1.38
N ALA A 207 -9.40 -1.52 1.35
CA ALA A 207 -7.97 -1.50 1.11
C ALA A 207 -7.20 -2.28 2.19
N ARG A 208 -7.56 -2.12 3.47
CA ARG A 208 -6.95 -2.88 4.57
C ARG A 208 -7.22 -4.38 4.47
N LEU A 209 -8.41 -4.78 4.03
CA LEU A 209 -8.74 -6.19 3.81
C LEU A 209 -7.88 -6.81 2.70
N ASP A 210 -7.69 -6.08 1.59
CA ASP A 210 -6.77 -6.52 0.53
C ASP A 210 -5.35 -6.64 1.10
N GLU A 211 -4.86 -5.64 1.83
CA GLU A 211 -3.49 -5.64 2.37
C GLU A 211 -3.21 -6.79 3.36
N LEU A 212 -4.21 -7.18 4.15
CA LEU A 212 -4.13 -8.30 5.08
C LEU A 212 -4.33 -9.67 4.42
N GLY A 213 -4.52 -9.71 3.10
CA GLY A 213 -4.77 -10.94 2.36
C GLY A 213 -6.15 -11.57 2.62
N ILE A 214 -7.00 -10.93 3.42
CA ILE A 214 -8.38 -11.36 3.66
C ILE A 214 -9.12 -11.14 2.36
N SER A 215 -9.34 -12.16 1.55
CA SER A 215 -9.83 -11.98 0.18
C SER A 215 -10.81 -13.05 -0.28
N ASP A 216 -10.94 -14.14 0.46
CA ASP A 216 -11.82 -15.27 0.16
C ASP A 216 -12.73 -15.58 1.36
N PHE A 217 -13.68 -16.48 1.14
CA PHE A 217 -14.66 -16.86 2.15
C PHE A 217 -14.02 -17.45 3.42
N GLU A 218 -12.94 -18.23 3.29
CA GLU A 218 -12.28 -18.88 4.43
C GLU A 218 -11.57 -17.87 5.33
N SER A 219 -10.81 -16.94 4.74
CA SER A 219 -10.14 -15.86 5.47
C SER A 219 -11.14 -14.90 6.14
N GLU A 220 -12.22 -14.53 5.43
CA GLU A 220 -13.30 -13.72 6.01
C GLU A 220 -13.98 -14.45 7.18
N ASN A 221 -14.26 -15.75 7.04
CA ASN A 221 -14.87 -16.55 8.09
C ASN A 221 -13.92 -16.77 9.28
N SER A 222 -12.61 -16.88 9.05
CA SER A 222 -11.61 -16.93 10.12
C SER A 222 -11.66 -15.68 11.00
N VAL A 223 -11.81 -14.50 10.41
CA VAL A 223 -11.97 -13.23 11.15
C VAL A 223 -13.26 -13.24 11.97
N LEU A 224 -14.37 -13.69 11.39
CA LEU A 224 -15.65 -13.77 12.09
C LEU A 224 -15.63 -14.80 13.24
N ARG A 225 -14.99 -15.96 13.03
CA ARG A 225 -14.82 -16.99 14.08
C ARG A 225 -14.00 -16.46 15.24
N ALA A 226 -12.85 -15.83 14.98
CA ALA A 226 -12.01 -15.25 16.02
C ALA A 226 -12.78 -14.23 16.88
N LEU A 227 -13.60 -13.37 16.26
CA LEU A 227 -14.46 -12.43 16.99
C LEU A 227 -15.59 -13.13 17.76
N SER A 228 -16.15 -14.22 17.23
CA SER A 228 -17.22 -14.97 17.89
C SER A 228 -16.70 -15.74 19.11
N ASP A 229 -15.49 -16.29 19.03
CA ASP A 229 -14.83 -17.00 20.13
C ASP A 229 -14.55 -16.03 21.30
N GLU A 230 -14.02 -14.85 20.99
CA GLU A 230 -13.84 -13.74 21.95
C GLU A 230 -15.17 -13.30 22.56
N GLN A 231 -16.26 -13.28 21.78
CA GLN A 231 -17.59 -12.94 22.29
C GLN A 231 -18.07 -13.96 23.33
N SER A 232 -17.90 -15.26 23.04
CA SER A 232 -18.27 -16.34 23.98
C SER A 232 -17.48 -16.24 25.28
N TYR A 233 -16.18 -15.90 25.22
CA TYR A 233 -15.37 -15.67 26.42
C TYR A 233 -15.86 -14.47 27.22
N ALA A 234 -16.08 -13.31 26.57
CA ALA A 234 -16.51 -12.08 27.22
C ALA A 234 -17.88 -12.18 27.91
N ASN A 235 -18.81 -12.96 27.32
CA ASN A 235 -20.12 -13.25 27.90
C ASN A 235 -20.00 -14.13 29.16
N ASN A 236 -19.03 -15.03 29.22
CA ASN A 236 -18.79 -15.88 30.38
C ASN A 236 -18.12 -15.12 31.54
N SER A 237 -17.43 -14.02 31.25
CA SER A 237 -16.70 -13.20 32.23
C SER A 237 -17.45 -11.94 32.70
N ASP A 238 -18.71 -11.75 32.30
CA ASP A 238 -19.58 -10.62 32.69
C ASP A 238 -19.02 -9.21 32.37
N ILE A 239 -18.18 -9.10 31.34
CA ILE A 239 -17.61 -7.82 30.88
C ILE A 239 -18.54 -7.20 29.83
N LEU A 240 -19.68 -6.66 30.29
CA LEU A 240 -20.79 -6.19 29.44
C LEU A 240 -20.38 -5.17 28.35
N GLN A 241 -19.36 -4.34 28.58
CA GLN A 241 -18.90 -3.37 27.59
C GLN A 241 -18.18 -4.05 26.41
N THR A 242 -17.45 -5.13 26.67
CA THR A 242 -16.67 -5.85 25.65
C THR A 242 -17.56 -6.63 24.71
N SER A 243 -18.61 -7.29 25.23
CA SER A 243 -19.54 -8.07 24.39
C SER A 243 -20.32 -7.20 23.40
N VAL A 244 -20.72 -5.99 23.80
CA VAL A 244 -21.37 -5.00 22.91
C VAL A 244 -20.40 -4.52 21.81
N LEU A 245 -19.16 -4.21 22.16
CA LEU A 245 -18.14 -3.77 21.20
C LEU A 245 -17.81 -4.88 20.18
N ILE A 246 -17.69 -6.13 20.64
CA ILE A 246 -17.46 -7.28 19.76
C ILE A 246 -18.65 -7.50 18.83
N LYS A 247 -19.89 -7.48 19.35
CA LYS A 247 -21.10 -7.61 18.53
C LYS A 247 -21.16 -6.54 17.44
N ARG A 248 -20.88 -5.28 17.81
CA ARG A 248 -20.83 -4.18 16.85
C ARG A 248 -19.77 -4.44 15.78
N ARG A 249 -18.55 -4.80 16.17
CA ARG A 249 -17.44 -5.10 15.26
C ARG A 249 -17.77 -6.28 14.32
N LEU A 250 -18.45 -7.31 14.81
CA LEU A 250 -18.93 -8.44 14.00
C LEU A 250 -19.88 -7.94 12.91
N THR A 251 -20.86 -7.10 13.25
CA THR A 251 -21.78 -6.50 12.27
C THR A 251 -21.03 -5.64 11.26
N GLN A 252 -20.06 -4.83 11.69
CA GLN A 252 -19.22 -4.01 10.81
C GLN A 252 -18.47 -4.85 9.79
N TRP A 253 -17.83 -5.95 10.21
CA TRP A 253 -17.09 -6.83 9.30
C TRP A 253 -18.00 -7.58 8.35
N ARG A 254 -19.13 -8.12 8.83
CA ARG A 254 -20.11 -8.79 7.97
C ARG A 254 -20.64 -7.86 6.88
N LEU A 255 -20.93 -6.61 7.23
CA LEU A 255 -21.36 -5.59 6.27
C LEU A 255 -20.24 -5.26 5.28
N ALA A 256 -19.00 -5.05 5.75
CA ALA A 256 -17.87 -4.74 4.89
C ALA A 256 -17.58 -5.88 3.89
N PHE A 257 -17.60 -7.14 4.32
CA PHE A 257 -17.43 -8.31 3.47
C PHE A 257 -18.52 -8.41 2.40
N ALA A 258 -19.79 -8.24 2.80
CA ALA A 258 -20.91 -8.30 1.88
C ALA A 258 -20.85 -7.18 0.81
N LEU A 259 -20.54 -5.94 1.23
CA LEU A 259 -20.37 -4.81 0.31
C LEU A 259 -19.19 -4.99 -0.63
N ARG A 260 -18.08 -5.54 -0.14
CA ARG A 260 -16.90 -5.86 -0.96
C ARG A 260 -17.20 -6.92 -2.00
N ALA A 261 -17.95 -7.96 -1.64
CA ALA A 261 -18.35 -9.01 -2.55
C ALA A 261 -19.18 -8.43 -3.72
N GLU A 262 -20.13 -7.55 -3.42
CA GLU A 262 -20.89 -6.85 -4.47
C GLU A 262 -20.03 -5.89 -5.29
N TYR A 263 -19.14 -5.13 -4.66
CA TYR A 263 -18.20 -4.25 -5.36
C TYR A 263 -17.33 -5.03 -6.37
N ARG A 264 -16.75 -6.15 -5.94
CA ARG A 264 -15.96 -7.04 -6.80
C ARG A 264 -16.80 -7.63 -7.94
N LYS A 265 -18.06 -8.02 -7.65
CA LYS A 265 -19.00 -8.49 -8.66
C LYS A 265 -19.29 -7.41 -9.70
N ILE A 266 -19.57 -6.17 -9.27
CA ILE A 266 -19.80 -5.05 -10.20
C ILE A 266 -18.57 -4.80 -11.07
N ILE A 267 -17.34 -4.85 -10.52
CA ILE A 267 -16.12 -4.74 -11.32
C ILE A 267 -16.06 -5.84 -12.37
N ALA A 268 -16.25 -7.10 -11.97
CA ALA A 268 -16.21 -8.25 -12.88
C ALA A 268 -17.27 -8.14 -13.99
N ASP A 269 -18.48 -7.72 -13.64
CA ASP A 269 -19.60 -7.58 -14.59
C ASP A 269 -19.42 -6.38 -15.54
N THR A 270 -18.88 -5.27 -15.04
CA THR A 270 -18.66 -4.04 -15.83
C THR A 270 -17.47 -4.18 -16.78
N TYR A 271 -16.43 -4.92 -16.36
CA TYR A 271 -15.14 -4.96 -17.04
C TYR A 271 -14.74 -6.37 -17.49
N LYS A 272 -15.69 -7.16 -18.01
CA LYS A 272 -15.50 -8.58 -18.39
C LYS A 272 -14.27 -8.88 -19.26
N SER A 273 -13.88 -7.95 -20.13
CA SER A 273 -12.77 -8.11 -21.08
C SER A 273 -11.48 -7.40 -20.65
N SER A 274 -11.41 -6.85 -19.44
CA SER A 274 -10.23 -6.14 -18.96
C SER A 274 -9.91 -6.48 -17.52
N PHE A 275 -8.65 -6.80 -17.25
CA PHE A 275 -8.21 -7.04 -15.88
C PHE A 275 -8.05 -5.70 -15.14
N ARG A 276 -8.99 -5.40 -14.24
CA ARG A 276 -9.05 -4.14 -13.49
C ARG A 276 -8.55 -4.35 -12.07
N LEU A 277 -7.66 -3.47 -11.63
CA LEU A 277 -7.07 -3.50 -10.30
C LEU A 277 -7.22 -2.13 -9.64
N ASP A 278 -7.66 -2.08 -8.40
CA ASP A 278 -7.48 -0.90 -7.57
C ASP A 278 -6.06 -0.84 -6.97
N ALA A 279 -5.72 0.28 -6.35
CA ALA A 279 -4.38 0.51 -5.85
C ALA A 279 -3.98 -0.44 -4.71
N SER A 280 -4.94 -0.85 -3.86
CA SER A 280 -4.69 -1.75 -2.72
C SER A 280 -4.38 -3.17 -3.15
N GLN A 281 -4.91 -3.61 -4.30
CA GLN A 281 -4.65 -4.96 -4.84
C GLN A 281 -3.26 -5.11 -5.46
N LEU A 282 -2.58 -4.01 -5.81
CA LEU A 282 -1.36 -4.08 -6.62
C LEU A 282 -0.24 -4.90 -5.98
N LEU A 283 0.05 -4.69 -4.70
CA LEU A 283 1.13 -5.40 -4.02
C LEU A 283 0.78 -6.88 -3.81
N VAL A 284 -0.48 -7.16 -3.49
CA VAL A 284 -0.99 -8.53 -3.28
C VAL A 284 -0.96 -9.34 -4.58
N GLU A 285 -1.52 -8.79 -5.66
CA GLU A 285 -1.51 -9.42 -6.99
C GLU A 285 -0.10 -9.43 -7.59
N GLY A 286 0.73 -8.45 -7.24
CA GLY A 286 2.15 -8.40 -7.57
C GLY A 286 2.91 -9.58 -6.97
N ALA A 287 2.68 -9.90 -5.69
CA ALA A 287 3.28 -11.05 -5.04
C ALA A 287 2.84 -12.37 -5.68
N LYS A 288 1.53 -12.53 -5.96
CA LYS A 288 1.03 -13.72 -6.67
C LYS A 288 1.65 -13.86 -8.06
N SER A 289 1.70 -12.77 -8.83
CA SER A 289 2.28 -12.75 -10.17
C SER A 289 3.78 -13.02 -10.15
N ALA A 290 4.51 -12.50 -9.17
CA ALA A 290 5.95 -12.74 -9.01
C ALA A 290 6.24 -14.22 -8.74
N ARG A 291 5.47 -14.85 -7.84
CA ARG A 291 5.59 -16.27 -7.53
C ARG A 291 5.39 -17.14 -8.78
N GLU A 292 4.34 -16.83 -9.53
CA GLU A 292 3.99 -17.58 -10.74
C GLU A 292 5.03 -17.44 -11.86
N LEU A 293 5.55 -16.23 -12.09
CA LEU A 293 6.68 -16.04 -13.02
C LEU A 293 7.93 -16.80 -12.55
N GLY A 294 8.17 -16.85 -11.23
CA GLY A 294 9.25 -17.64 -10.64
C GLY A 294 9.11 -19.13 -10.87
N GLU A 295 7.90 -19.69 -10.71
CA GLU A 295 7.58 -21.10 -11.00
C GLU A 295 7.79 -21.47 -12.47
N HIS A 296 7.56 -20.52 -13.38
CA HIS A 296 7.86 -20.67 -14.81
C HIS A 296 9.34 -20.46 -15.17
N GLY A 297 10.22 -20.26 -14.19
CA GLY A 297 11.66 -20.10 -14.41
C GLY A 297 12.07 -18.74 -14.99
N LEU A 298 11.17 -17.74 -14.99
CA LEU A 298 11.45 -16.38 -15.47
C LEU A 298 12.12 -15.49 -14.40
N VAL A 299 12.91 -16.11 -13.54
CA VAL A 299 13.71 -15.43 -12.51
C VAL A 299 14.86 -14.66 -13.18
N ASN A 300 15.12 -13.43 -12.74
CA ASN A 300 16.13 -12.53 -13.33
C ASN A 300 15.91 -12.22 -14.82
N SER A 301 14.65 -12.25 -15.26
CA SER A 301 14.22 -11.81 -16.59
C SER A 301 14.23 -10.28 -16.72
N SER A 302 13.78 -9.76 -17.87
CA SER A 302 13.50 -8.33 -18.03
C SER A 302 12.33 -7.82 -17.17
N GLU A 303 11.69 -8.69 -16.39
CA GLU A 303 10.47 -8.37 -15.64
C GLU A 303 10.63 -8.56 -14.13
N ILE A 304 11.43 -9.52 -13.67
CA ILE A 304 11.78 -9.69 -12.25
C ILE A 304 13.20 -9.12 -12.00
N PRO A 305 13.34 -8.16 -11.07
CA PRO A 305 14.64 -7.55 -10.83
C PRO A 305 15.65 -8.50 -10.20
N ALA A 306 16.90 -8.43 -10.67
CA ALA A 306 18.03 -9.09 -10.00
C ALA A 306 18.42 -8.40 -8.70
N LEU A 307 18.18 -7.08 -8.61
CA LEU A 307 18.38 -6.24 -7.43
C LEU A 307 17.19 -5.31 -7.26
N LEU A 308 16.60 -5.30 -6.07
CA LEU A 308 15.64 -4.30 -5.61
C LEU A 308 16.22 -3.52 -4.44
N VAL A 309 16.37 -2.21 -4.64
CA VAL A 309 16.72 -1.26 -3.57
C VAL A 309 15.43 -0.60 -3.08
N VAL A 310 15.16 -0.65 -1.79
CA VAL A 310 13.98 -0.03 -1.18
C VAL A 310 14.43 1.06 -0.21
N ASP A 311 14.13 2.31 -0.55
CA ASP A 311 14.31 3.44 0.37
C ASP A 311 13.08 3.58 1.28
N ASP A 312 13.29 4.14 2.47
CA ASP A 312 12.28 4.26 3.52
C ASP A 312 11.53 2.96 3.85
N TYR A 313 12.27 1.86 3.99
CA TYR A 313 11.73 0.53 4.26
C TYR A 313 10.87 0.48 5.55
N GLN A 314 11.11 1.35 6.52
CA GLN A 314 10.29 1.45 7.74
C GLN A 314 8.80 1.77 7.47
N ASP A 315 8.48 2.38 6.32
CA ASP A 315 7.12 2.77 5.95
C ASP A 315 6.43 1.73 5.04
N ILE A 316 7.00 0.52 4.93
CA ILE A 316 6.40 -0.57 4.15
C ILE A 316 5.14 -1.11 4.83
N THR A 317 4.10 -1.39 4.03
CA THR A 317 2.89 -2.07 4.50
C THR A 317 3.08 -3.59 4.52
N LEU A 318 2.17 -4.32 5.18
CA LEU A 318 2.20 -5.79 5.21
C LEU A 318 2.12 -6.43 3.81
N ALA A 319 1.32 -5.86 2.91
CA ALA A 319 1.29 -6.31 1.51
C ALA A 319 2.61 -6.04 0.77
N GLY A 320 3.26 -4.90 1.07
CA GLY A 320 4.58 -4.59 0.54
C GLY A 320 5.64 -5.56 1.05
N LEU A 321 5.60 -5.90 2.33
CA LEU A 321 6.47 -6.89 2.95
C LEU A 321 6.32 -8.26 2.28
N SER A 322 5.08 -8.76 2.17
CA SER A 322 4.79 -10.04 1.50
C SER A 322 5.27 -10.05 0.04
N PHE A 323 5.17 -8.92 -0.65
CA PHE A 323 5.67 -8.76 -2.01
C PHE A 323 7.20 -8.87 -2.09
N ILE A 324 7.94 -8.13 -1.26
CA ILE A 324 9.42 -8.21 -1.27
C ILE A 324 9.95 -9.55 -0.76
N GLU A 325 9.27 -10.20 0.18
CA GLU A 325 9.58 -11.56 0.61
C GLU A 325 9.42 -12.55 -0.53
N THR A 326 8.36 -12.40 -1.32
CA THR A 326 8.15 -13.24 -2.49
C THR A 326 9.26 -13.02 -3.52
N LEU A 327 9.65 -11.76 -3.76
CA LEU A 327 10.79 -11.43 -4.64
C LEU A 327 12.11 -12.03 -4.12
N SER A 328 12.38 -11.93 -2.81
CA SER A 328 13.56 -12.53 -2.21
C SER A 328 13.58 -14.05 -2.40
N LYS A 329 12.46 -14.73 -2.13
CA LYS A 329 12.32 -16.19 -2.26
C LYS A 329 12.56 -16.68 -3.69
N ILE A 330 12.20 -15.89 -4.70
CA ILE A 330 12.46 -16.22 -6.10
C ILE A 330 13.86 -15.79 -6.57
N GLY A 331 14.68 -15.15 -5.72
CA GLY A 331 16.09 -14.88 -5.99
C GLY A 331 16.48 -13.42 -6.23
N THR A 332 15.54 -12.48 -6.09
CA THR A 332 15.85 -11.03 -6.10
C THR A 332 16.72 -10.69 -4.91
N ARG A 333 17.83 -9.97 -5.14
CA ARG A 333 18.64 -9.40 -4.05
C ARG A 333 17.99 -8.14 -3.52
N LEU A 334 18.00 -7.95 -2.20
CA LEU A 334 17.36 -6.82 -1.54
C LEU A 334 18.40 -5.93 -0.86
N VAL A 335 18.27 -4.62 -1.05
CA VAL A 335 18.92 -3.60 -0.22
C VAL A 335 17.81 -2.76 0.38
N LEU A 336 17.62 -2.87 1.70
CA LEU A 336 16.54 -2.25 2.45
C LEU A 336 17.14 -1.13 3.30
N LEU A 337 16.77 0.11 3.04
CA LEU A 337 17.26 1.25 3.82
C LEU A 337 16.19 1.67 4.81
N ALA A 338 16.55 1.71 6.08
CA ALA A 338 15.59 1.95 7.13
C ALA A 338 16.08 2.92 8.19
N ASN A 339 15.12 3.69 8.70
CA ASN A 339 15.23 4.35 9.99
C ASN A 339 13.86 4.28 10.68
N PRO A 340 13.63 3.32 11.59
CA PRO A 340 12.31 3.13 12.20
C PRO A 340 11.81 4.38 12.95
N ASP A 341 12.74 5.21 13.47
CA ASP A 341 12.41 6.46 14.17
C ASP A 341 11.82 7.55 13.23
N GLU A 342 12.01 7.43 11.91
CA GLU A 342 11.49 8.35 10.89
C GLU A 342 10.16 7.90 10.29
N SER A 343 9.53 6.83 10.78
CA SER A 343 8.29 6.34 10.20
C SER A 343 7.12 7.32 10.34
N VAL A 344 6.43 7.57 9.23
CA VAL A 344 5.26 8.46 9.16
C VAL A 344 4.04 7.81 8.53
N GLN A 345 4.11 6.55 8.10
CA GLN A 345 3.00 5.85 7.42
C GLN A 345 2.24 4.86 8.31
N SER A 346 2.42 4.91 9.64
CA SER A 346 1.75 3.98 10.57
C SER A 346 0.23 4.03 10.50
N PHE A 347 -0.35 5.22 10.29
CA PHE A 347 -1.79 5.39 10.07
C PHE A 347 -2.29 4.83 8.72
N ARG A 348 -1.38 4.51 7.80
CA ARG A 348 -1.64 3.78 6.54
C ARG A 348 -1.10 2.35 6.58
N GLY A 349 -1.01 1.78 7.79
CA GLY A 349 -0.66 0.38 8.07
C GLY A 349 0.76 -0.01 7.71
N ALA A 350 1.69 0.95 7.79
CA ALA A 350 3.08 0.62 8.03
C ALA A 350 3.26 0.20 9.50
N TYR A 351 4.16 -0.74 9.74
CA TYR A 351 4.51 -1.20 11.08
C TYR A 351 6.04 -1.21 11.20
N PRO A 352 6.68 -0.08 11.58
CA PRO A 352 8.12 0.08 11.45
C PRO A 352 8.91 -0.97 12.24
N ASP A 353 8.57 -1.20 13.51
CA ASP A 353 9.26 -2.21 14.33
C ASP A 353 9.12 -3.62 13.75
N TYR A 354 7.92 -3.95 13.26
CA TYR A 354 7.67 -5.25 12.62
C TYR A 354 8.39 -5.37 11.28
N ALA A 355 8.48 -4.31 10.48
CA ALA A 355 9.20 -4.32 9.22
C ALA A 355 10.70 -4.62 9.43
N ILE A 356 11.29 -4.03 10.48
CA ILE A 356 12.69 -4.32 10.88
C ILE A 356 12.83 -5.77 11.31
N SER A 357 11.99 -6.26 12.23
CA SER A 357 12.02 -7.67 12.66
C SER A 357 11.85 -8.61 11.47
N ALA A 358 10.90 -8.36 10.56
CA ALA A 358 10.69 -9.18 9.38
C ALA A 358 11.91 -9.17 8.43
N ALA A 359 12.63 -8.05 8.30
CA ALA A 359 13.87 -8.04 7.52
C ALA A 359 14.96 -8.93 8.14
N LEU A 360 15.06 -9.00 9.46
CA LEU A 360 16.04 -9.82 10.15
C LEU A 360 15.63 -11.29 10.21
N ASP A 361 14.36 -11.55 10.53
CA ASP A 361 13.84 -12.88 10.86
C ASP A 361 13.35 -13.63 9.61
N GLU A 362 12.57 -12.98 8.75
CA GLU A 362 11.97 -13.59 7.57
C GLU A 362 12.89 -13.52 6.35
N LEU A 363 13.53 -12.35 6.14
CA LEU A 363 14.47 -12.14 5.03
C LEU A 363 15.90 -12.54 5.37
N ASN A 364 16.19 -12.87 6.64
CA ASN A 364 17.53 -13.23 7.09
C ASN A 364 18.58 -12.17 6.70
N ALA A 365 18.22 -10.89 6.72
CA ALA A 365 19.07 -9.84 6.20
C ALA A 365 20.38 -9.70 7.00
N ALA A 366 21.47 -9.39 6.31
CA ALA A 366 22.67 -8.90 6.95
C ALA A 366 22.47 -7.44 7.36
N GLU A 367 23.04 -7.05 8.48
CA GLU A 367 22.89 -5.69 9.01
C GLU A 367 24.12 -4.84 8.69
N GLN A 368 23.87 -3.59 8.36
CA GLN A 368 24.88 -2.57 8.21
C GLN A 368 24.35 -1.24 8.73
N THR A 369 25.16 -0.53 9.50
CA THR A 369 24.81 0.82 9.96
C THR A 369 25.67 1.84 9.24
N LEU A 370 25.03 2.87 8.68
CA LEU A 370 25.71 4.05 8.15
C LEU A 370 26.05 4.97 9.31
N GLU A 371 27.33 5.25 9.46
CA GLU A 371 27.80 6.23 10.43
C GLU A 371 27.63 7.64 9.86
N TYR A 372 27.35 8.60 10.75
CA TYR A 372 27.37 10.00 10.37
C TYR A 372 28.81 10.38 10.02
N THR A 373 29.10 10.49 8.74
CA THR A 373 30.26 11.24 8.28
C THR A 373 29.93 12.70 8.50
N GLY A 374 30.32 13.23 9.67
CA GLY A 374 30.27 14.66 9.90
C GLY A 374 30.92 15.39 8.73
N LEU A 375 30.50 16.64 8.48
CA LEU A 375 31.23 17.56 7.63
C LEU A 375 32.70 17.56 8.07
N ALA A 376 33.50 16.69 7.47
CA ALA A 376 34.92 16.85 7.38
C ALA A 376 35.08 18.01 6.41
N ASP A 377 34.89 19.22 6.93
CA ASP A 377 35.40 20.42 6.33
C ASP A 377 36.85 20.12 5.98
N SER A 378 37.10 20.12 4.68
CA SER A 378 38.41 20.20 4.06
C SER A 378 39.08 21.50 4.51
N CYS A 379 39.62 21.49 5.73
CA CYS A 379 40.69 22.37 6.18
C CYS A 379 41.99 21.55 6.15
N GLU A 380 42.36 21.05 4.97
CA GLU A 380 43.76 20.74 4.72
C GLU A 380 44.50 22.07 4.66
N ASN A 381 45.16 22.41 5.77
CA ASN A 381 46.15 23.47 5.84
C ASN A 381 47.26 23.19 4.82
N SER A 382 47.16 23.79 3.64
CA SER A 382 48.31 24.07 2.80
C SER A 382 49.06 25.26 3.40
N SER A 383 50.02 25.01 4.28
CA SER A 383 51.06 25.98 4.59
C SER A 383 52.31 25.26 5.06
N ASP A 384 52.95 24.57 4.13
CA ASP A 384 54.40 24.35 4.18
C ASP A 384 54.98 25.23 3.07
N ASP A 385 55.37 26.45 3.44
CA ASP A 385 56.49 27.11 2.77
C ASP A 385 57.13 28.16 3.70
N SER A 386 58.25 27.71 4.28
CA SER A 386 59.53 28.40 4.23
C SER A 386 59.68 29.77 4.90
N ALA A 387 60.43 29.74 6.00
CA ALA A 387 61.04 30.86 6.67
C ALA A 387 61.81 31.81 5.72
N ASP A 388 61.64 33.12 5.90
CA ASP A 388 62.81 34.00 5.90
C ASP A 388 62.62 35.21 6.81
N SER A 389 63.78 35.57 7.33
CA SER A 389 64.19 36.46 8.38
C SER A 389 63.87 37.95 8.20
N SER A 390 63.67 38.60 9.36
CA SER A 390 64.20 39.93 9.71
C SER A 390 63.68 41.17 8.97
N LYS A 391 63.02 42.07 9.71
CA LYS A 391 63.53 43.42 10.07
C LYS A 391 62.45 44.32 10.67
N ASN A 392 62.81 44.90 11.81
CA ASN A 392 62.47 46.24 12.34
C ASN A 392 61.72 47.19 11.39
N TYR A 393 60.64 47.85 11.86
CA TYR A 393 60.69 49.21 12.43
C TYR A 393 59.28 49.72 12.80
N SER A 394 59.29 50.59 13.79
CA SER A 394 58.21 51.32 14.47
C SER A 394 57.16 52.03 13.59
N ALA A 395 55.95 52.15 14.13
CA ALA A 395 55.33 53.42 14.55
C ALA A 395 54.12 53.14 15.45
#